data_AF-A0A5E5AG52-F1
#
_entry.id   AF-A0A5E5AG52-F1
#
_cell.length_a   1.000
_cell.length_b   1.000
_cell.length_c   1.000
_cell.angle_alpha   90.00
_cell.angle_beta   90.00
_cell.angle_gamma   90.00
#
_symmetry.space_group_name_H-M   'P 1'
#
loop_
_entity.id
_entity.type
_entity.pdbx_description
1 polymer ?
#
loop_
_entity_poly.entity_id
_entity_poly.type
_entity_poly.pdbx_seq_one_letter_code
_entity_poly.pdbx_strand_id
1 'polypeptide(L)'
;MNRTFSSGRIDRMDGINRYGRIAVAAIAGSVILALSGCATPPKPLYDWEGYQPQVYEYFKGESKEAQIIALERDLEKIKASNHAAPPGYHAHLGLLYASVGKSDKMVEEFQTEKQLFPESASYIDFLLKNKTTEAKQ
;
A
#
# COMPACT_ATOMS: atom_id res chain seq x y z
N MET A 1 -21.90 -66.62 -59.80
CA MET A 1 -21.10 -65.72 -60.66
C MET A 1 -21.87 -64.44 -60.89
N ASN A 2 -21.51 -63.33 -60.21
CA ASN A 2 -22.09 -62.01 -60.48
C ASN A 2 -20.98 -60.97 -60.71
N ARG A 3 -21.35 -59.99 -61.54
CA ARG A 3 -20.52 -59.23 -62.47
C ARG A 3 -19.78 -58.05 -61.84
N THR A 4 -18.61 -57.78 -62.42
CA THR A 4 -18.03 -56.46 -62.79
C THR A 4 -17.97 -55.35 -61.74
N PHE A 5 -16.75 -55.06 -61.29
CA PHE A 5 -16.37 -53.82 -60.61
C PHE A 5 -15.62 -52.91 -61.59
N SER A 6 -16.23 -51.77 -61.92
CA SER A 6 -15.56 -50.64 -62.57
C SER A 6 -16.06 -49.37 -61.93
N SER A 7 -15.19 -48.67 -61.22
CA SER A 7 -15.32 -47.23 -61.01
C SER A 7 -13.96 -46.67 -60.61
N GLY A 8 -13.26 -46.11 -61.60
CA GLY A 8 -12.17 -45.19 -61.37
C GLY A 8 -12.72 -43.77 -61.37
N ARG A 9 -12.48 -43.02 -60.30
CA ARG A 9 -12.20 -41.58 -60.38
C ARG A 9 -11.49 -41.14 -59.10
N ILE A 10 -10.31 -40.57 -59.30
CA ILE A 10 -9.44 -39.97 -58.30
C ILE A 10 -9.93 -38.55 -58.10
N ASP A 11 -10.52 -38.24 -56.94
CA ASP A 11 -10.84 -36.87 -56.55
C ASP A 11 -9.79 -36.34 -55.55
N ARG A 12 -8.94 -35.50 -56.13
CA ARG A 12 -8.02 -34.48 -55.62
C ARG A 12 -8.18 -34.12 -54.12
N MET A 13 -7.13 -34.38 -53.33
CA MET A 13 -7.00 -33.98 -51.91
C MET A 13 -6.46 -32.54 -51.77
N ASP A 14 -7.33 -31.52 -51.79
CA ASP A 14 -7.00 -30.12 -51.45
C ASP A 14 -7.17 -29.83 -49.94
N GLY A 15 -6.62 -30.69 -49.08
CA GLY A 15 -6.93 -30.71 -47.64
C GLY A 15 -5.76 -30.55 -46.67
N ILE A 16 -4.52 -30.32 -47.13
CA ILE A 16 -3.34 -30.50 -46.28
C ILE A 16 -2.67 -29.18 -45.84
N ASN A 17 -2.87 -28.06 -46.55
CA ASN A 17 -2.07 -26.84 -46.34
C ASN A 17 -2.64 -25.84 -45.29
N ARG A 18 -3.82 -26.12 -44.71
CA ARG A 18 -4.44 -25.25 -43.68
C ARG A 18 -4.08 -25.67 -42.24
N TYR A 19 -3.76 -26.95 -42.02
CA TYR A 19 -3.49 -27.48 -40.69
C TYR A 19 -2.08 -27.14 -40.15
N GLY A 20 -1.08 -27.00 -41.03
CA GLY A 20 0.29 -26.63 -40.63
C GLY A 20 0.43 -25.19 -40.11
N ARG A 21 -0.38 -24.27 -40.63
CA ARG A 21 -0.38 -22.85 -40.20
C ARG A 21 -1.06 -22.65 -38.85
N ILE A 22 -2.03 -23.49 -38.51
CA ILE A 22 -2.78 -23.42 -37.25
C ILE A 22 -1.96 -24.09 -36.11
N ALA A 23 -1.24 -25.18 -36.41
CA ALA A 23 -0.40 -25.86 -35.40
C ALA A 23 0.79 -25.00 -34.92
N VAL A 24 1.45 -24.24 -35.81
CA VAL A 24 2.54 -23.32 -35.40
C VAL A 24 2.02 -22.14 -34.60
N ALA A 25 0.82 -21.63 -34.92
CA ALA A 25 0.19 -20.54 -34.18
C ALA A 25 -0.25 -20.97 -32.76
N ALA A 26 -0.68 -22.23 -32.59
CA ALA A 26 -1.11 -22.75 -31.30
C ALA A 26 0.05 -22.93 -30.30
N ILE A 27 1.23 -23.36 -30.76
CA ILE A 27 2.40 -23.56 -29.90
C ILE A 27 3.06 -22.21 -29.53
N ALA A 28 3.06 -21.24 -30.46
CA ALA A 28 3.56 -19.89 -30.20
C ALA A 28 2.68 -19.09 -29.22
N GLY A 29 1.37 -19.34 -29.18
CA GLY A 29 0.44 -18.67 -28.26
C GLY A 29 0.60 -19.10 -26.80
N SER A 30 0.94 -20.37 -26.55
CA SER A 30 1.08 -20.93 -25.20
C SER A 30 2.32 -20.44 -24.44
N VAL A 31 3.37 -19.98 -25.12
CA VAL A 31 4.59 -19.45 -24.48
C VAL A 31 4.40 -18.01 -23.98
N ILE A 32 3.50 -17.24 -24.60
CA ILE A 32 3.25 -15.84 -24.23
C ILE A 32 2.41 -15.73 -22.94
N LEU A 33 1.52 -16.71 -22.69
CA LEU A 33 0.68 -16.74 -21.48
C LEU A 33 1.42 -17.21 -20.22
N ALA A 34 2.61 -17.79 -20.34
CA ALA A 34 3.43 -18.18 -19.19
C ALA A 34 4.24 -17.02 -18.58
N LEU A 35 4.27 -15.85 -19.23
CA LEU A 35 4.96 -14.64 -18.73
C LEU A 35 4.06 -13.63 -18.01
N SER A 36 2.78 -13.92 -17.81
CA SER A 36 1.97 -13.17 -16.84
C SER A 36 2.42 -13.54 -15.43
N GLY A 37 3.55 -12.98 -15.00
CA GLY A 37 3.96 -13.00 -13.60
C GLY A 37 2.85 -12.35 -12.77
N CYS A 38 2.39 -13.06 -11.75
CA CYS A 38 1.49 -12.51 -10.75
C CYS A 38 2.27 -11.43 -9.98
N ALA A 39 2.25 -10.20 -10.47
CA ALA A 39 2.79 -9.05 -9.76
C ALA A 39 1.84 -8.74 -8.61
N THR A 40 2.03 -9.39 -7.47
CA THR A 40 1.40 -8.96 -6.22
C THR A 40 2.09 -7.65 -5.84
N PRO A 41 1.35 -6.52 -5.75
CA PRO A 41 1.97 -5.26 -5.36
C PRO A 41 2.65 -5.46 -3.99
N PRO A 42 3.87 -4.93 -3.80
CA PRO A 42 4.55 -5.03 -2.51
C PRO A 42 3.65 -4.41 -1.45
N LYS A 43 3.37 -5.15 -0.38
CA LYS A 43 2.62 -4.62 0.75
C LYS A 43 3.40 -3.43 1.31
N PRO A 44 2.76 -2.27 1.50
CA PRO A 44 3.45 -1.12 2.07
C PRO A 44 3.88 -1.46 3.50
N LEU A 45 5.09 -1.03 3.87
CA LEU A 45 5.64 -1.25 5.22
C LEU A 45 4.85 -0.46 6.29
N TYR A 46 4.29 0.68 5.90
CA TYR A 46 3.51 1.57 6.75
C TYR A 46 2.18 1.93 6.08
N ASP A 47 1.18 2.15 6.92
CA ASP A 47 -0.13 2.60 6.45
C ASP A 47 -0.31 4.09 6.74
N TRP A 48 -0.50 4.88 5.69
CA TRP A 48 -0.53 6.33 5.77
C TRP A 48 -1.96 6.87 5.93
N GLU A 49 -2.98 6.06 5.64
CA GLU A 49 -4.40 6.46 5.69
C GLU A 49 -4.63 7.91 5.16
N GLY A 50 -5.24 8.79 5.96
CA GLY A 50 -5.45 10.20 5.65
C GLY A 50 -4.35 11.13 6.17
N TYR A 51 -3.17 10.63 6.57
CA TYR A 51 -2.11 11.46 7.15
C TYR A 51 -1.67 12.61 6.22
N GLN A 52 -1.43 12.30 4.95
CA GLN A 52 -0.96 13.28 3.97
C GLN A 52 -1.92 14.49 3.81
N PRO A 53 -3.23 14.31 3.61
CA PRO A 53 -4.15 15.44 3.57
C PRO A 53 -4.26 16.16 4.92
N GLN A 54 -4.20 15.46 6.06
CA GLN A 54 -4.22 16.12 7.37
C GLN A 54 -3.07 17.11 7.55
N VAL A 55 -1.85 16.74 7.14
CA VAL A 55 -0.68 17.63 7.21
C VAL A 55 -0.89 18.87 6.34
N TYR A 56 -1.48 18.72 5.16
CA TYR A 56 -1.77 19.85 4.29
C TYR A 56 -2.81 20.81 4.89
N GLU A 57 -3.86 20.28 5.49
CA GLU A 57 -4.89 21.08 6.17
C GLU A 57 -4.34 21.81 7.41
N TYR A 58 -3.42 21.19 8.17
CA TYR A 58 -2.71 21.86 9.26
C TYR A 58 -1.99 23.14 8.79
N PHE A 59 -1.31 23.08 7.64
CA PHE A 59 -0.61 24.25 7.10
C PHE A 59 -1.56 25.36 6.61
N LYS A 60 -2.83 25.03 6.34
CA LYS A 60 -3.86 26.04 6.03
C LYS A 60 -4.46 26.71 7.27
N GLY A 61 -4.10 26.24 8.47
CA GLY A 61 -4.64 26.78 9.72
C GLY A 61 -5.99 26.20 10.12
N GLU A 62 -6.33 25.00 9.63
CA GLU A 62 -7.49 24.24 10.12
C GLU A 62 -7.39 23.92 11.62
N SER A 63 -8.52 23.60 12.26
CA SER A 63 -8.56 23.32 13.70
C SER A 63 -7.63 22.17 14.08
N LYS A 64 -6.73 22.43 15.04
CA LYS A 64 -5.83 21.44 15.63
C LYS A 64 -6.61 20.27 16.26
N GLU A 65 -7.75 20.56 16.89
CA GLU A 65 -8.63 19.56 17.48
C GLU A 65 -9.26 18.66 16.42
N ALA A 66 -9.71 19.24 15.29
CA ALA A 66 -10.24 18.47 14.18
C ALA A 66 -9.17 17.53 13.59
N GLN A 67 -7.94 18.02 13.50
CA GLN A 67 -6.81 17.22 13.02
C GLN A 67 -6.44 16.08 13.97
N ILE A 68 -6.42 16.34 15.28
CA ILE A 68 -6.23 15.29 16.30
C ILE A 68 -7.28 14.19 16.13
N ILE A 69 -8.57 14.56 16.00
CA ILE A 69 -9.66 13.57 15.84
C ILE A 69 -9.47 12.74 14.57
N ALA A 70 -9.05 13.36 13.47
CA ALA A 70 -8.82 12.65 12.22
C ALA A 70 -7.65 11.66 12.32
N LEU A 71 -6.54 12.09 12.94
CA LEU A 71 -5.36 11.25 13.15
C LEU A 71 -5.65 10.11 14.15
N GLU A 72 -6.33 10.38 15.27
CA GLU A 72 -6.72 9.30 16.19
C GLU A 72 -7.60 8.26 15.50
N ARG A 73 -8.56 8.69 14.66
CA ARG A 73 -9.41 7.77 13.89
C ARG A 73 -8.59 6.91 12.94
N ASP A 74 -7.65 7.50 12.23
CA ASP A 74 -6.82 6.78 11.28
C ASP A 74 -5.86 5.82 12.00
N LEU A 75 -5.30 6.22 13.14
CA LEU A 75 -4.50 5.34 13.99
C LEU A 75 -5.28 4.09 14.43
N GLU A 76 -6.56 4.23 14.79
CA GLU A 76 -7.40 3.08 15.14
C GLU A 76 -7.64 2.15 13.95
N LYS A 77 -7.77 2.67 12.73
CA LYS A 77 -7.85 1.82 11.52
C LYS A 77 -6.54 1.08 11.25
N ILE A 78 -5.41 1.77 11.39
CA ILE A 78 -4.07 1.19 11.19
C ILE A 78 -3.86 0.03 12.17
N LYS A 79 -4.21 0.23 13.45
CA LYS A 79 -4.18 -0.82 14.48
C LYS A 79 -5.13 -1.98 14.13
N ALA A 80 -6.36 -1.69 13.68
CA ALA A 80 -7.32 -2.71 13.29
C ALA A 80 -6.86 -3.54 12.08
N SER A 81 -6.12 -2.93 11.17
CA SER A 81 -5.49 -3.58 10.02
C SER A 81 -4.18 -4.31 10.37
N ASN A 82 -3.77 -4.29 11.65
CA ASN A 82 -2.50 -4.84 12.13
C ASN A 82 -1.28 -4.29 11.36
N HIS A 83 -1.38 -3.02 10.95
CA HIS A 83 -0.33 -2.26 10.29
C HIS A 83 0.37 -1.34 11.31
N ALA A 84 1.55 -0.83 10.96
CA ALA A 84 2.28 0.14 11.77
C ALA A 84 2.02 1.56 11.26
N ALA A 85 1.85 2.49 12.20
CA ALA A 85 1.85 3.92 11.88
C ALA A 85 3.23 4.32 11.34
N PRO A 86 3.31 5.27 10.39
CA PRO A 86 4.56 5.70 9.81
C PRO A 86 5.41 6.49 10.82
N PRO A 87 6.74 6.58 10.60
CA PRO A 87 7.61 7.41 11.42
C PRO A 87 7.14 8.87 11.42
N GLY A 88 7.15 9.48 12.60
CA GLY A 88 6.71 10.86 12.85
C GLY A 88 5.21 11.02 13.07
N TYR A 89 4.40 9.97 12.94
CA TYR A 89 2.95 10.06 13.15
C TYR A 89 2.61 10.40 14.61
N HIS A 90 3.22 9.67 15.55
CA HIS A 90 3.03 9.93 16.98
C HIS A 90 3.73 11.23 17.40
N ALA A 91 4.88 11.56 16.80
CA ALA A 91 5.50 12.88 16.99
C ALA A 91 4.55 14.03 16.59
N HIS A 92 3.84 13.91 15.47
CA HIS A 92 2.91 14.93 15.02
C HIS A 92 1.69 15.04 15.96
N LEU A 93 1.08 13.92 16.36
CA LEU A 93 0.02 13.91 17.36
C LEU A 93 0.48 14.56 18.68
N GLY A 94 1.70 14.25 19.13
CA GLY A 94 2.29 14.88 20.32
C GLY A 94 2.40 16.40 20.20
N LEU A 95 2.86 16.91 19.05
CA LEU A 95 2.92 18.36 18.79
C LEU A 95 1.53 19.01 18.77
N LEU A 96 0.53 18.35 18.19
CA LEU A 96 -0.84 18.84 18.21
C LEU A 96 -1.38 18.89 19.65
N TYR A 97 -1.15 17.85 20.44
CA TYR A 97 -1.53 17.82 21.85
C TYR A 97 -0.85 18.89 22.69
N ALA A 98 0.43 19.12 22.46
CA ALA A 98 1.17 20.21 23.07
C ALA A 98 0.52 21.57 22.75
N SER A 99 0.06 21.74 21.51
CA SER A 99 -0.52 22.99 21.01
C SER A 99 -1.92 23.29 21.53
N VAL A 100 -2.65 22.28 22.02
CA VAL A 100 -3.98 22.41 22.64
C VAL A 100 -3.94 22.25 24.17
N GLY A 101 -2.74 22.23 24.77
CA GLY A 101 -2.54 22.18 26.22
C GLY A 101 -2.74 20.81 26.87
N LYS A 102 -2.79 19.73 26.09
CA LYS A 102 -2.94 18.34 26.58
C LYS A 102 -1.58 17.69 26.81
N SER A 103 -0.84 18.16 27.80
CA SER A 103 0.54 17.71 28.07
C SER A 103 0.67 16.21 28.35
N ASP A 104 -0.29 15.61 29.06
CA ASP A 104 -0.22 14.16 29.38
C ASP A 104 -0.27 13.31 28.10
N LYS A 105 -1.20 13.62 27.20
CA LYS A 105 -1.29 12.97 25.89
C LYS A 105 -0.08 13.26 25.01
N MET A 106 0.45 14.49 25.04
CA MET A 106 1.69 14.80 24.32
C MET A 106 2.84 13.89 24.76
N VAL A 107 3.03 13.70 26.07
CA VAL A 107 4.10 12.84 26.60
C VAL A 107 3.88 11.39 26.15
N GLU A 108 2.65 10.88 26.22
CA GLU A 108 2.30 9.53 25.78
C GLU A 108 2.67 9.28 24.32
N GLU A 109 2.25 10.18 23.42
CA GLU A 109 2.55 10.07 21.99
C GLU A 109 4.06 10.15 21.71
N PHE A 110 4.76 11.05 22.39
CA PHE A 110 6.22 11.16 22.28
C PHE A 110 6.96 9.92 22.79
N GLN A 111 6.54 9.33 23.90
CA GLN A 111 7.14 8.08 24.36
C GLN A 111 6.86 6.93 23.38
N THR A 112 5.66 6.88 22.80
CA THR A 112 5.29 5.88 21.78
C THR A 112 6.17 6.02 20.54
N GLU A 113 6.37 7.25 20.03
CA GLU A 113 7.28 7.50 18.92
C GLU A 113 8.70 7.01 19.21
N LYS A 114 9.23 7.28 20.41
CA LYS A 114 10.57 6.81 20.80
C LYS A 114 10.69 5.29 20.85
N GLN A 115 9.62 4.60 21.24
CA GLN A 115 9.59 3.13 21.29
C GLN A 115 9.56 2.52 19.90
N LEU A 116 8.78 3.10 19.00
CA LEU A 116 8.66 2.63 17.61
C LEU A 116 9.88 3.01 16.77
N PHE A 117 10.45 4.19 17.01
CA PHE A 117 11.47 4.83 16.19
C PHE A 117 12.58 5.41 17.07
N PRO A 118 13.51 4.57 17.59
CA PRO A 118 14.60 5.03 18.47
C PRO A 118 15.55 6.02 17.79
N GLU A 119 15.57 6.09 16.46
CA GLU A 119 16.28 7.11 15.69
C GLU A 119 15.79 8.54 15.97
N SER A 120 14.51 8.69 16.32
CA SER A 120 13.91 9.99 16.66
C SER A 120 14.18 10.41 18.11
N ALA A 121 14.73 9.52 18.94
CA ALA A 121 14.78 9.68 20.40
C ALA A 121 15.47 10.97 20.85
N SER A 122 16.57 11.35 20.20
CA SER A 122 17.29 12.58 20.52
C SER A 122 16.44 13.84 20.33
N TYR A 123 15.63 13.87 19.27
CA TYR A 123 14.72 14.99 19.00
C TYR A 123 13.55 15.01 19.98
N ILE A 124 12.93 13.86 20.23
CA ILE A 124 11.82 13.77 21.19
C ILE A 124 12.26 14.15 22.61
N ASP A 125 13.45 13.73 23.04
CA ASP A 125 14.00 14.10 24.33
C ASP A 125 14.24 15.61 24.46
N PHE A 126 14.63 16.27 23.37
CA PHE A 126 14.72 17.73 23.33
C PHE A 126 13.34 18.40 23.50
N LEU A 127 12.30 17.90 22.81
CA LEU A 127 10.94 18.43 22.92
C LEU A 127 10.38 18.29 24.35
N LEU A 128 10.56 17.13 24.97
CA LEU A 128 10.11 16.85 26.33
C LEU A 128 10.82 17.74 27.37
N LYS A 129 12.12 17.96 27.19
CA LYS A 129 12.90 18.84 28.08
C LYS A 129 12.43 20.29 28.00
N ASN A 130 12.19 20.82 26.81
CA ASN A 130 11.80 22.22 26.64
C ASN A 130 10.41 22.53 27.21
N LYS A 131 9.46 21.61 27.12
CA LYS A 131 8.15 21.79 27.76
C LYS A 131 8.22 21.89 29.28
N THR A 132 9.15 21.16 29.89
CA THR A 132 9.41 21.25 31.33
C THR A 132 9.96 22.63 31.71
N THR A 133 10.71 23.27 30.81
CA THR A 133 11.27 24.61 31.02
C THR A 133 10.20 25.71 30.90
N GLU A 134 9.29 25.61 29.94
CA GLU A 134 8.18 26.57 29.77
C GLU A 134 7.17 26.55 30.92
N ALA A 135 6.97 25.40 31.58
CA ALA A 135 6.06 25.28 32.73
C ALA A 135 6.61 25.91 34.05
N LYS A 136 7.84 26.43 34.03
CA LYS A 136 8.52 26.96 35.23
C LYS A 136 8.82 28.47 35.15
N GLN A 137 8.29 29.16 34.14
CA GLN A 137 8.35 30.62 33.97
C GLN A 137 6.97 31.24 34.15
#